data_AF-A0A968ZBX3-F1
#
_entry.id   AF-A0A968ZBX3-F1
#
_cell.length_a   1.000
_cell.length_b   1.000
_cell.length_c   1.000
_cell.angle_alpha   90.00
_cell.angle_beta   90.00
_cell.angle_gamma   90.00
#
_symmetry.space_group_name_H-M   'P 1'
#
loop_
_entity.id
_entity.type
_entity.pdbx_description
1 polymer ?
#
loop_
_entity_poly.entity_id
_entity_poly.type
_entity_poly.pdbx_seq_one_letter_code
_entity_poly.pdbx_strand_id
1 'polypeptide(L)'
;MVYAEASWPWQARVLGMGWLRNITDILFGYDFFISYAHADGKDYPRALRDDLERSGFKVFLDEQDFGGGEELNIATRRRIRMSTKLILLARPRALDTSNWVCRELELFIQTKRDPIILNFDDAIAKAPTDRPIMALLQNRHRFPEIGNIGRPSGAIRESIDRTFDGVRQETRRIRALGASAIVFLIVAVVALWQWYEAEVQSRVSEAMTLDALAAKYFSEAARIESIWDRETARLADLEAEAALVANGPSLTGDGELSAMSPAETALRLENLGREMTELSELRNGLVNQARSERSAGKLQLSEARAGLEKSPSSIQFGNTISAGTDAPSPLCD
;
A
#
# COMPACT_ATOMS: atom_id res chain seq x y z
N MET A 1 21.35 36.85 11.59
CA MET A 1 20.00 36.30 11.33
C MET A 1 19.80 36.30 9.83
N VAL A 2 20.11 35.18 9.18
CA VAL A 2 19.90 34.97 7.74
C VAL A 2 18.82 33.90 7.64
N TYR A 3 17.67 34.26 7.09
CA TYR A 3 16.59 33.32 6.83
C TYR A 3 17.05 32.34 5.73
N ALA A 4 17.10 31.06 6.09
CA ALA A 4 17.31 29.98 5.15
C ALA A 4 16.01 29.78 4.34
N GLU A 5 16.08 30.05 3.03
CA GLU A 5 15.04 29.69 2.08
C GLU A 5 14.96 28.16 1.97
N ALA A 6 13.96 27.58 2.64
CA ALA A 6 13.56 26.20 2.44
C ALA A 6 12.91 26.06 1.05
N SER A 7 13.71 25.68 0.06
CA SER A 7 13.23 25.27 -1.27
C SER A 7 12.52 23.92 -1.17
N TRP A 8 11.21 23.95 -0.94
CA TRP A 8 10.34 22.78 -0.97
C TRP A 8 10.18 22.24 -2.41
N PRO A 9 10.44 20.94 -2.69
CA PRO A 9 10.25 20.36 -4.00
C PRO A 9 8.86 19.69 -4.09
N TRP A 10 7.81 20.47 -4.24
CA TRP A 10 6.50 19.94 -4.66
C TRP A 10 6.19 20.30 -6.12
N GLN A 11 7.18 20.22 -7.01
CA GLN A 11 6.87 19.92 -8.40
C GLN A 11 6.39 18.46 -8.49
N ALA A 12 5.18 18.23 -7.99
CA ALA A 12 4.34 17.13 -8.41
C ALA A 12 4.22 17.26 -9.93
N ARG A 13 5.10 16.56 -10.65
CA ARG A 13 4.89 16.22 -12.04
C ARG A 13 3.51 15.59 -12.05
N VAL A 14 2.56 16.29 -12.67
CA VAL A 14 1.24 15.79 -13.05
C VAL A 14 1.46 14.68 -14.09
N LEU A 15 2.05 13.58 -13.65
CA LEU A 15 2.18 12.34 -14.39
C LEU A 15 0.91 11.58 -14.09
N GLY A 16 -0.04 11.71 -15.02
CA GLY A 16 -1.08 10.70 -15.17
C GLY A 16 -2.50 11.20 -15.06
N MET A 17 -2.92 12.04 -16.01
CA MET A 17 -4.35 12.25 -16.28
C MET A 17 -4.78 11.70 -17.66
N GLY A 18 -3.82 11.24 -18.48
CA GLY A 18 -4.09 10.54 -19.74
C GLY A 18 -4.49 9.07 -19.56
N TRP A 19 -3.90 8.35 -18.61
CA TRP A 19 -4.23 6.94 -18.35
C TRP A 19 -5.62 6.77 -17.71
N LEU A 20 -6.05 7.70 -16.84
CA LEU A 20 -7.39 7.70 -16.26
C LEU A 20 -8.50 7.83 -17.32
N ARG A 21 -8.29 8.66 -18.37
CA ARG A 21 -9.23 8.79 -19.49
C ARG A 21 -9.43 7.47 -20.23
N ASN A 22 -8.34 6.73 -20.48
CA ASN A 22 -8.42 5.43 -21.16
C ASN A 22 -9.14 4.39 -20.30
N ILE A 23 -8.95 4.38 -18.98
CA ILE A 23 -9.64 3.45 -18.08
C ILE A 23 -11.14 3.75 -18.03
N THR A 24 -11.55 5.01 -17.95
CA THR A 24 -12.99 5.35 -17.97
C THR A 24 -13.65 4.98 -19.29
N ASP A 25 -12.95 5.16 -20.41
CA ASP A 25 -13.49 4.83 -21.74
C ASP A 25 -13.58 3.30 -21.93
N ILE A 26 -12.71 2.52 -21.28
CA ILE A 26 -12.79 1.04 -21.25
C ILE A 26 -13.94 0.55 -20.35
N LEU A 27 -14.18 1.21 -19.21
CA LEU A 27 -15.19 0.78 -18.23
C LEU A 27 -16.61 1.23 -18.60
N PHE A 28 -16.74 2.37 -19.29
CA PHE A 28 -18.02 3.03 -19.60
C PHE A 28 -18.26 3.27 -21.10
N GLY A 29 -17.51 2.59 -21.97
CA GLY A 29 -17.68 2.66 -23.42
C GLY A 29 -19.01 2.08 -23.94
N TYR A 30 -19.25 2.25 -25.25
CA TYR A 30 -20.33 1.59 -25.98
C TYR A 30 -19.74 0.76 -27.15
N ASP A 31 -20.39 -0.33 -27.55
CA ASP A 31 -19.98 -1.10 -28.73
C ASP A 31 -20.42 -0.37 -30.00
N PHE A 32 -21.66 0.12 -30.03
CA PHE A 32 -22.24 0.82 -31.19
C PHE A 32 -22.86 2.17 -30.82
N PHE A 33 -22.66 3.15 -31.70
CA PHE A 33 -23.38 4.42 -31.71
C PHE A 33 -24.29 4.48 -32.93
N ILE A 34 -25.61 4.60 -32.76
CA ILE A 34 -26.56 4.67 -33.87
C ILE A 34 -26.88 6.15 -34.16
N SER A 35 -26.45 6.62 -35.32
CA SER A 35 -26.74 7.96 -35.85
C SER A 35 -27.88 7.89 -36.87
N TYR A 36 -28.93 8.68 -36.66
CA TYR A 36 -30.12 8.73 -37.50
C TYR A 36 -30.79 10.10 -37.43
N ALA A 37 -31.63 10.43 -38.42
CA ALA A 37 -32.48 11.61 -38.33
C ALA A 37 -33.84 11.26 -37.72
N HIS A 38 -34.26 12.01 -36.70
CA HIS A 38 -35.58 11.83 -36.07
C HIS A 38 -36.74 11.97 -37.06
N ALA A 39 -36.56 12.82 -38.08
CA ALA A 39 -37.54 13.02 -39.15
C ALA A 39 -37.77 11.77 -40.02
N ASP A 40 -36.87 10.78 -39.98
CA ASP A 40 -37.01 9.48 -40.67
C ASP A 40 -37.71 8.40 -39.80
N GLY A 41 -38.13 8.76 -38.59
CA GLY A 41 -38.81 7.87 -37.64
C GLY A 41 -37.89 7.27 -36.58
N LYS A 42 -38.46 6.95 -35.40
CA LYS A 42 -37.74 6.42 -34.22
C LYS A 42 -37.86 4.90 -34.04
N ASP A 43 -38.79 4.24 -34.73
CA ASP A 43 -39.13 2.83 -34.48
C ASP A 43 -38.01 1.86 -34.88
N TYR A 44 -37.51 1.99 -36.11
CA TYR A 44 -36.42 1.14 -36.60
C TYR A 44 -35.11 1.29 -35.79
N PRO A 45 -34.61 2.51 -35.51
CA PRO A 45 -33.41 2.68 -34.66
C PRO A 45 -33.54 2.02 -33.28
N ARG A 46 -34.74 2.09 -32.67
CA ARG A 46 -35.03 1.44 -31.39
C ARG A 46 -35.05 -0.08 -31.51
N ALA A 47 -35.71 -0.62 -32.53
CA ALA A 47 -35.70 -2.06 -32.78
C ALA A 47 -34.27 -2.58 -33.03
N LEU A 48 -33.46 -1.84 -33.78
CA LEU A 48 -32.04 -2.18 -34.00
C LEU A 48 -31.24 -2.17 -32.71
N ARG A 49 -31.41 -1.16 -31.86
CA ARG A 49 -30.79 -1.11 -30.54
C ARG A 49 -31.17 -2.34 -29.72
N ASP A 50 -32.45 -2.63 -29.60
CA ASP A 50 -32.95 -3.73 -28.78
C ASP A 50 -32.43 -5.09 -29.29
N ASP A 51 -32.33 -5.29 -30.60
CA ASP A 51 -31.81 -6.53 -31.20
C ASP A 51 -30.30 -6.72 -30.94
N LEU A 52 -29.53 -5.64 -31.01
CA LEU A 52 -28.10 -5.63 -30.69
C LEU A 52 -27.85 -5.83 -29.19
N GLU A 53 -28.64 -5.19 -28.33
CA GLU A 53 -28.57 -5.36 -26.87
C GLU A 53 -28.92 -6.79 -26.45
N ARG A 54 -29.92 -7.42 -27.07
CA ARG A 54 -30.20 -8.86 -26.85
C ARG A 54 -29.04 -9.78 -27.27
N SER A 55 -28.17 -9.31 -28.16
CA SER A 55 -26.96 -10.03 -28.58
C SER A 55 -25.76 -9.77 -27.65
N GLY A 56 -25.95 -8.96 -26.60
CA GLY A 56 -24.95 -8.64 -25.57
C GLY A 56 -24.12 -7.38 -25.88
N PHE A 57 -24.48 -6.59 -26.89
CA PHE A 57 -23.78 -5.35 -27.20
C PHE A 57 -24.34 -4.16 -26.42
N LYS A 58 -23.47 -3.23 -26.05
CA LYS A 58 -23.90 -1.92 -25.53
C LYS A 58 -24.12 -0.95 -26.65
N VAL A 59 -25.34 -0.48 -26.82
CA VAL A 59 -25.70 0.42 -27.91
C VAL A 59 -26.14 1.77 -27.36
N PHE A 60 -25.60 2.84 -27.94
CA PHE A 60 -26.07 4.19 -27.68
C PHE A 60 -26.88 4.69 -28.87
N LEU A 61 -28.09 5.17 -28.61
CA LEU A 61 -28.97 5.76 -29.61
C LEU A 61 -28.96 7.29 -29.46
N ASP A 62 -28.74 8.02 -30.55
CA ASP A 62 -28.78 9.48 -30.53
C ASP A 62 -30.23 10.00 -30.48
N GLU A 63 -30.84 10.00 -29.30
CA GLU A 63 -32.24 10.41 -29.12
C GLU A 63 -32.44 11.93 -28.92
N GLN A 64 -31.49 12.81 -29.25
CA GLN A 64 -31.60 14.23 -28.90
C GLN A 64 -32.82 14.93 -29.54
N ASP A 65 -33.79 15.33 -28.72
CA ASP A 65 -34.87 16.21 -29.13
C ASP A 65 -34.33 17.65 -29.23
N PHE A 66 -34.61 18.29 -30.36
CA PHE A 66 -34.17 19.65 -30.70
C PHE A 66 -34.80 20.68 -29.76
N GLY A 67 -34.19 20.91 -28.59
CA GLY A 67 -34.58 21.92 -27.63
C GLY A 67 -33.41 22.82 -27.26
N GLY A 68 -33.37 24.03 -27.81
CA GLY A 68 -32.54 25.14 -27.35
C GLY A 68 -31.09 25.13 -27.85
N GLY A 69 -30.69 26.18 -28.56
CA GLY A 69 -29.36 26.34 -29.14
C GLY A 69 -28.23 26.42 -28.11
N GLU A 70 -27.02 26.21 -28.62
CA GLU A 70 -25.73 26.37 -27.91
C GLU A 70 -25.41 25.32 -26.85
N GLU A 71 -25.33 24.05 -27.25
CA GLU A 71 -24.27 23.13 -26.84
C GLU A 71 -24.46 21.83 -27.63
N LEU A 72 -23.77 21.71 -28.78
CA LEU A 72 -23.57 20.39 -29.38
C LEU A 72 -22.75 19.58 -28.35
N ASN A 73 -23.49 18.87 -27.52
CA ASN A 73 -23.14 18.59 -26.15
C ASN A 73 -21.80 17.88 -26.08
N ILE A 74 -20.87 18.38 -25.26
CA ILE A 74 -19.57 17.73 -24.98
C ILE A 74 -19.80 16.23 -24.68
N ALA A 75 -20.95 15.88 -24.11
CA ALA A 75 -21.42 14.52 -23.90
C ALA A 75 -21.58 13.69 -25.20
N THR A 76 -22.18 14.21 -26.28
CA THR A 76 -22.35 13.47 -27.55
C THR A 76 -21.00 13.20 -28.20
N ARG A 77 -20.13 14.21 -28.29
CA ARG A 77 -18.78 14.03 -28.81
C ARG A 77 -18.00 12.99 -28.01
N ARG A 78 -18.16 13.01 -26.68
CA ARG A 78 -17.57 12.01 -25.79
C ARG A 78 -18.12 10.62 -26.07
N ARG A 79 -19.44 10.46 -26.24
CA ARG A 79 -20.10 9.18 -26.55
C ARG A 79 -19.66 8.60 -27.89
N ILE A 80 -19.56 9.41 -28.94
CA ILE A 80 -19.04 8.98 -30.26
C ILE A 80 -17.60 8.47 -30.12
N ARG A 81 -16.77 9.17 -29.35
CA ARG A 81 -15.38 8.74 -29.11
C ARG A 81 -15.31 7.45 -28.29
N MET A 82 -16.17 7.30 -27.28
CA MET A 82 -16.29 6.11 -26.43
C MET A 82 -16.92 4.90 -27.13
N SER A 83 -17.58 5.10 -28.27
CA SER A 83 -18.26 4.04 -29.01
C SER A 83 -17.28 3.35 -29.96
N THR A 84 -17.27 2.02 -30.02
CA THR A 84 -16.30 1.25 -30.82
C THR A 84 -16.56 1.39 -32.32
N LYS A 85 -17.84 1.33 -32.72
CA LYS A 85 -18.32 1.51 -34.10
C LYS A 85 -19.47 2.52 -34.12
N LEU A 86 -19.62 3.22 -35.25
CA LEU A 86 -20.79 4.05 -35.54
C LEU A 86 -21.63 3.34 -36.60
N ILE A 87 -22.93 3.22 -36.37
CA ILE A 87 -23.93 2.75 -37.33
C ILE A 87 -24.69 3.97 -37.83
N LEU A 88 -24.56 4.27 -39.11
CA LEU A 88 -25.29 5.34 -39.77
C LEU A 88 -26.53 4.76 -40.46
N LEU A 89 -27.72 5.25 -40.12
CA LEU A 89 -28.95 4.94 -40.84
C LEU A 89 -29.13 5.94 -41.98
N ALA A 90 -28.63 5.60 -43.16
CA ALA A 90 -28.70 6.43 -44.35
C ALA A 90 -30.11 6.37 -44.95
N ARG A 91 -30.96 7.29 -44.50
CA ARG A 91 -32.32 7.55 -44.97
C ARG A 91 -32.45 8.96 -45.56
N PRO A 92 -33.53 9.26 -46.32
CA PRO A 92 -33.63 10.52 -47.04
C PRO A 92 -33.43 11.78 -46.17
N ARG A 93 -34.04 11.88 -44.98
CA ARG A 93 -33.88 13.08 -44.14
C ARG A 93 -32.52 13.15 -43.46
N ALA A 94 -31.95 12.01 -43.10
CA ALA A 94 -30.59 11.90 -42.57
C ALA A 94 -29.52 12.38 -43.56
N LEU A 95 -29.71 12.12 -44.85
CA LEU A 95 -28.78 12.51 -45.91
C LEU A 95 -28.99 13.95 -46.42
N ASP A 96 -30.24 14.41 -46.48
CA ASP A 96 -30.58 15.70 -47.11
C ASP A 96 -30.66 16.86 -46.11
N THR A 97 -31.31 16.64 -44.96
CA THR A 97 -31.71 17.75 -44.05
C THR A 97 -30.96 17.77 -42.72
N SER A 98 -30.32 16.67 -42.32
CA SER A 98 -29.73 16.55 -40.98
C SER A 98 -28.26 16.99 -40.93
N ASN A 99 -28.01 18.24 -40.52
CA ASN A 99 -26.66 18.73 -40.23
C ASN A 99 -26.00 17.96 -39.08
N TRP A 100 -26.79 17.45 -38.15
CA TRP A 100 -26.30 16.73 -36.97
C TRP A 100 -25.65 15.40 -37.36
N VAL A 101 -26.35 14.58 -38.14
CA VAL A 101 -25.86 13.29 -38.64
C VAL A 101 -24.53 13.47 -39.40
N CYS A 102 -24.42 14.52 -40.21
CA CYS A 102 -23.17 14.85 -40.91
C CYS A 102 -22.03 15.12 -39.92
N ARG A 103 -22.27 15.92 -38.87
CA ARG A 103 -21.26 16.28 -37.87
C ARG A 103 -20.84 15.09 -37.00
N GLU A 104 -21.78 14.21 -36.64
CA GLU A 104 -21.47 12.99 -35.89
C GLU A 104 -20.61 12.03 -36.71
N LEU A 105 -20.96 11.85 -37.98
CA LEU A 105 -20.19 11.04 -38.91
C LEU A 105 -18.78 11.61 -39.09
N GLU A 106 -18.65 12.92 -39.28
CA GLU A 106 -17.37 13.60 -39.39
C GLU A 106 -16.51 13.39 -38.13
N LEU A 107 -17.09 13.61 -36.94
CA LEU A 107 -16.42 13.39 -35.65
C LEU A 107 -15.95 11.94 -35.48
N PHE A 108 -16.75 10.98 -35.94
CA PHE A 108 -16.36 9.57 -35.88
C PHE A 108 -15.25 9.26 -36.87
N ILE A 109 -15.31 9.75 -38.10
CA ILE A 109 -14.25 9.52 -39.11
C ILE A 109 -12.91 10.11 -38.65
N GLN A 110 -12.92 11.26 -37.96
CA GLN A 110 -11.71 11.86 -37.35
C GLN A 110 -11.01 10.91 -36.36
N THR A 111 -11.73 9.93 -35.80
CA THR A 111 -11.14 8.89 -34.93
C THR A 111 -10.45 7.75 -35.69
N LYS A 112 -10.33 7.85 -37.02
CA LYS A 112 -9.70 6.86 -37.93
C LYS A 112 -10.36 5.47 -37.86
N ARG A 113 -11.67 5.44 -37.64
CA ARG A 113 -12.48 4.21 -37.58
C ARG A 113 -13.54 4.25 -38.67
N ASP A 114 -13.85 3.08 -39.21
CA ASP A 114 -14.83 2.97 -40.29
C ASP A 114 -16.24 2.78 -39.74
N PRO A 115 -17.21 3.63 -40.15
CA PRO A 115 -18.61 3.48 -39.78
C PRO A 115 -19.28 2.39 -40.60
N ILE A 116 -20.32 1.77 -40.03
CA ILE A 116 -21.23 0.84 -40.69
C ILE A 116 -22.38 1.67 -41.26
N ILE A 117 -22.53 1.66 -42.58
CA ILE A 117 -23.56 2.45 -43.26
C ILE A 117 -24.70 1.52 -43.70
N LEU A 118 -25.89 1.75 -43.18
CA LEU A 118 -27.12 1.05 -43.58
C LEU A 118 -27.86 1.94 -44.58
N ASN A 119 -27.82 1.57 -45.87
CA ASN A 119 -28.40 2.32 -46.98
C ASN A 119 -29.84 1.85 -47.25
N PHE A 120 -30.82 2.66 -46.86
CA PHE A 120 -32.23 2.32 -46.99
C PHE A 120 -32.78 2.69 -48.36
N ASP A 121 -33.42 1.74 -49.06
CA ASP A 121 -34.11 1.97 -50.34
C ASP A 121 -33.25 2.72 -51.38
N ASP A 122 -31.95 2.47 -51.33
CA ASP A 122 -30.92 3.16 -52.11
C ASP A 122 -30.94 4.70 -51.98
N ALA A 123 -31.22 5.20 -50.77
CA ALA A 123 -31.30 6.61 -50.45
C ALA A 123 -30.02 7.38 -50.80
N ILE A 124 -28.84 6.76 -50.67
CA ILE A 124 -27.57 7.41 -51.02
C ILE A 124 -27.49 7.73 -52.52
N ALA A 125 -27.96 6.84 -53.40
CA ALA A 125 -27.95 7.09 -54.84
C ALA A 125 -28.96 8.16 -55.27
N LYS A 126 -30.06 8.29 -54.52
CA LYS A 126 -31.15 9.25 -54.78
C LYS A 126 -30.90 10.63 -54.15
N ALA A 127 -29.95 10.73 -53.24
CA ALA A 127 -29.71 11.95 -52.49
C ALA A 127 -28.88 12.98 -53.28
N PRO A 128 -29.04 14.29 -52.99
CA PRO A 128 -28.29 15.34 -53.67
C PRO A 128 -26.76 15.19 -53.45
N THR A 129 -25.99 15.25 -54.53
CA THR A 129 -24.53 15.01 -54.50
C THR A 129 -23.74 16.19 -53.91
N ASP A 130 -24.35 17.37 -53.82
CA ASP A 130 -23.76 18.61 -53.29
C ASP A 130 -23.68 18.65 -51.75
N ARG A 131 -24.29 17.67 -51.06
CA ARG A 131 -24.28 17.61 -49.60
C ARG A 131 -22.91 17.18 -49.05
N PRO A 132 -22.42 17.82 -47.96
CA PRO A 132 -21.11 17.51 -47.38
C PRO A 132 -21.00 16.06 -46.87
N ILE A 133 -22.11 15.48 -46.43
CA ILE A 133 -22.17 14.09 -45.98
C ILE A 133 -21.80 13.10 -47.10
N MET A 134 -22.06 13.43 -48.37
CA MET A 134 -21.77 12.54 -49.49
C MET A 134 -20.28 12.29 -49.65
N ALA A 135 -19.45 13.31 -49.45
CA ALA A 135 -17.99 13.17 -49.47
C ALA A 135 -17.50 12.20 -48.38
N LEU A 136 -18.13 12.22 -47.20
CA LEU A 136 -17.79 11.32 -46.09
C LEU A 136 -18.18 9.85 -46.34
N LEU A 137 -19.19 9.63 -47.19
CA LEU A 137 -19.69 8.32 -47.57
C LEU A 137 -18.99 7.71 -48.80
N GLN A 138 -18.12 8.46 -49.47
CA GLN A 138 -17.34 7.97 -50.61
C GLN A 138 -16.38 6.87 -50.15
N ASN A 139 -16.28 5.78 -50.93
CA ASN A 139 -15.38 4.65 -50.68
C ASN A 139 -15.60 3.91 -49.33
N ARG A 140 -16.81 3.99 -48.77
CA ARG A 140 -17.18 3.26 -47.55
C ARG A 140 -18.08 2.07 -47.85
N HIS A 141 -17.96 1.02 -47.06
CA HIS A 141 -18.81 -0.17 -47.18
C HIS A 141 -20.25 0.18 -46.80
N ARG A 142 -21.20 -0.23 -47.64
CA ARG A 142 -22.63 0.05 -47.49
C ARG A 142 -23.38 -1.27 -47.44
N PHE A 143 -24.27 -1.41 -46.48
CA PHE A 143 -25.18 -2.53 -46.38
C PHE A 143 -26.54 -2.08 -46.88
N PRO A 144 -27.08 -2.67 -47.97
CA PRO A 144 -28.40 -2.33 -48.45
C PRO A 144 -29.46 -2.83 -47.45
N GLU A 145 -30.46 -1.99 -47.19
CA GLU A 145 -31.61 -2.32 -46.35
C GLU A 145 -32.89 -1.81 -47.03
N ILE A 146 -34.01 -2.49 -46.80
CA ILE A 146 -35.31 -2.12 -47.36
C ILE A 146 -36.15 -1.46 -46.27
N GLY A 147 -36.60 -0.24 -46.52
CA GLY A 147 -37.29 0.60 -45.55
C GLY A 147 -38.80 0.38 -45.54
N ASN A 148 -39.32 -0.48 -44.64
CA ASN A 148 -40.68 -0.27 -44.10
C ASN A 148 -41.13 -1.13 -42.90
N ILE A 149 -40.33 -2.07 -42.38
CA ILE A 149 -40.87 -3.12 -41.48
C ILE A 149 -40.71 -2.77 -39.98
N GLY A 150 -40.18 -1.59 -39.65
CA GLY A 150 -39.91 -1.21 -38.24
C GLY A 150 -38.93 -2.14 -37.51
N ARG A 151 -38.36 -3.14 -38.20
CA ARG A 151 -37.44 -4.15 -37.68
C ARG A 151 -36.26 -4.33 -38.63
N PRO A 152 -35.05 -4.53 -38.12
CA PRO A 152 -33.88 -4.84 -38.93
C PRO A 152 -34.02 -6.19 -39.65
N SER A 153 -33.48 -6.28 -40.87
CA SER A 153 -33.35 -7.57 -41.54
C SER A 153 -32.36 -8.50 -40.80
N GLY A 154 -32.61 -9.81 -40.83
CA GLY A 154 -31.70 -10.80 -40.23
C GLY A 154 -30.29 -10.78 -40.86
N ALA A 155 -30.19 -10.37 -42.13
CA ALA A 155 -28.93 -10.21 -42.84
C ALA A 155 -28.08 -9.07 -42.27
N ILE A 156 -28.69 -7.95 -41.84
CA ILE A 156 -27.97 -6.87 -41.15
C ILE A 156 -27.32 -7.39 -39.88
N ARG A 157 -28.05 -8.17 -39.08
CA ARG A 157 -27.52 -8.71 -37.83
C ARG A 157 -26.26 -9.53 -38.07
N GLU A 158 -26.32 -10.47 -39.00
CA GLU A 158 -25.17 -11.32 -39.33
C GLU A 158 -24.00 -10.52 -39.91
N SER A 159 -24.29 -9.45 -40.65
CA SER A 159 -23.27 -8.55 -41.18
C SER A 159 -22.61 -7.68 -40.11
N ILE A 160 -23.38 -7.21 -39.11
CA ILE A 160 -22.86 -6.44 -37.99
C ILE A 160 -21.98 -7.33 -37.12
N ASP A 161 -22.44 -8.55 -36.82
CA ASP A 161 -21.67 -9.54 -36.06
C ASP A 161 -20.35 -9.88 -36.77
N ARG A 162 -20.37 -10.07 -38.09
CA ARG A 162 -19.16 -10.32 -38.90
C ARG A 162 -18.22 -9.12 -39.01
N THR A 163 -18.76 -7.90 -39.05
CA THR A 163 -17.96 -6.67 -39.16
C THR A 163 -17.37 -6.24 -37.82
N PHE A 164 -17.83 -6.83 -36.72
CA PHE A 164 -17.31 -6.57 -35.39
C PHE A 164 -16.06 -7.42 -35.10
N ASP A 165 -14.93 -7.02 -35.68
CA ASP A 165 -13.60 -7.59 -35.37
C ASP A 165 -13.05 -7.18 -33.99
N GLY A 166 -13.86 -6.50 -33.17
CA GLY A 166 -13.48 -5.98 -31.87
C GLY A 166 -13.64 -7.01 -30.75
N VAL A 167 -12.72 -6.99 -29.77
CA VAL A 167 -12.97 -7.63 -28.47
C VAL A 167 -14.17 -6.92 -27.83
N ARG A 168 -15.26 -7.66 -27.59
CA ARG A 168 -16.45 -7.16 -26.86
C ARG A 168 -16.03 -6.35 -25.65
N GLN A 169 -16.66 -5.19 -25.43
CA GLN A 169 -16.29 -4.34 -24.31
C GLN A 169 -16.43 -5.02 -22.94
N GLU A 170 -17.38 -5.95 -22.81
CA GLU A 170 -17.51 -6.79 -21.63
C GLU A 170 -16.23 -7.58 -21.33
N THR A 171 -15.62 -8.21 -22.33
CA THR A 171 -14.35 -8.93 -22.17
C THR A 171 -13.21 -7.99 -21.82
N ARG A 172 -13.18 -6.77 -22.38
CA ARG A 172 -12.18 -5.75 -22.00
C ARG A 172 -12.34 -5.34 -20.54
N ARG A 173 -13.58 -5.16 -20.07
CA ARG A 173 -13.89 -4.81 -18.68
C ARG A 173 -13.50 -5.92 -17.71
N ILE A 174 -13.81 -7.19 -18.03
CA ILE A 174 -13.43 -8.33 -17.20
C ILE A 174 -11.90 -8.43 -17.09
N ARG A 175 -11.17 -8.23 -18.19
CA ARG A 175 -9.69 -8.19 -18.16
C ARG A 175 -9.15 -7.03 -17.32
N ALA A 176 -9.74 -5.84 -17.45
CA ALA A 176 -9.35 -4.68 -16.65
C ALA A 176 -9.61 -4.89 -15.15
N LEU A 177 -10.77 -5.46 -14.79
CA LEU A 177 -11.10 -5.83 -13.41
C LEU A 177 -10.15 -6.92 -12.89
N GLY A 178 -9.88 -7.95 -13.69
CA GLY A 178 -8.92 -9.01 -13.34
C GLY A 178 -7.51 -8.46 -13.09
N ALA A 179 -7.03 -7.57 -13.97
CA ALA A 179 -5.75 -6.89 -13.77
C ALA A 179 -5.73 -6.06 -12.48
N SER A 180 -6.81 -5.32 -12.19
CA SER A 180 -6.92 -4.55 -10.94
C SER A 180 -6.91 -5.44 -9.70
N ALA A 181 -7.58 -6.60 -9.74
CA ALA A 181 -7.59 -7.55 -8.65
C ALA A 181 -6.18 -8.12 -8.37
N ILE A 182 -5.40 -8.40 -9.41
CA ILE A 182 -3.99 -8.83 -9.27
C ILE A 182 -3.16 -7.73 -8.61
N VAL A 183 -3.33 -6.47 -9.00
CA VAL A 183 -2.61 -5.35 -8.37
C VAL A 183 -2.97 -5.25 -6.88
N PHE A 184 -4.25 -5.32 -6.53
CA PHE A 184 -4.67 -5.32 -5.13
C PHE A 184 -4.15 -6.51 -4.35
N LEU A 185 -4.08 -7.69 -4.95
CA LEU A 185 -3.49 -8.89 -4.33
C LEU A 185 -2.01 -8.66 -4.00
N ILE A 186 -1.24 -8.10 -4.93
CA ILE A 186 0.19 -7.80 -4.72
C ILE A 186 0.35 -6.80 -3.57
N VAL A 187 -0.45 -5.73 -3.55
CA VAL A 187 -0.41 -4.73 -2.46
C VAL A 187 -0.75 -5.38 -1.12
N ALA A 188 -1.75 -6.26 -1.07
CA ALA A 188 -2.12 -6.97 0.15
C ALA A 188 -1.00 -7.90 0.65
N VAL A 189 -0.33 -8.62 -0.25
CA VAL A 189 0.82 -9.47 0.10
C VAL A 189 1.97 -8.64 0.66
N VAL A 190 2.30 -7.50 0.04
CA VAL A 190 3.34 -6.60 0.53
C VAL A 190 2.97 -6.01 1.89
N ALA A 191 1.71 -5.61 2.09
CA ALA A 191 1.24 -5.09 3.37
C ALA A 191 1.32 -6.14 4.49
N LEU A 192 0.96 -7.40 4.20
CA LEU A 192 1.10 -8.51 5.14
C LEU A 192 2.56 -8.78 5.49
N TRP A 193 3.46 -8.73 4.50
CA TRP A 193 4.89 -8.90 4.73
C TRP A 193 5.45 -7.77 5.61
N GLN A 194 5.11 -6.52 5.32
CA GLN A 194 5.53 -5.38 6.14
C GLN A 194 4.98 -5.43 7.56
N TRP A 195 3.72 -5.84 7.73
CA TRP A 195 3.13 -6.06 9.05
C TRP A 195 3.90 -7.14 9.82
N TYR A 196 4.23 -8.25 9.16
CA TYR A 196 5.02 -9.33 9.76
C TYR A 196 6.42 -8.86 10.18
N GLU A 197 7.13 -8.11 9.34
CA GLU A 197 8.45 -7.57 9.69
C GLU A 197 8.37 -6.58 10.86
N ALA A 198 7.37 -5.70 10.87
CA ALA A 198 7.16 -4.74 11.96
C ALA A 198 6.87 -5.44 13.30
N GLU A 199 6.06 -6.49 13.29
CA GLU A 199 5.76 -7.30 14.47
C GLU A 199 7.03 -7.98 15.01
N VAL A 200 7.88 -8.51 14.13
CA VAL A 200 9.18 -9.09 14.52
C VAL A 200 10.11 -8.02 15.12
N GLN A 201 10.19 -6.83 14.51
CA GLN A 201 11.00 -5.73 15.02
C GLN A 201 10.52 -5.21 16.38
N SER A 202 9.21 -5.12 16.59
CA SER A 202 8.64 -4.71 17.88
C SER A 202 9.09 -5.64 19.00
N ARG A 203 9.02 -6.96 18.77
CA ARG A 203 9.44 -7.98 19.74
C ARG A 203 10.94 -7.91 20.07
N VAL A 204 11.77 -7.66 19.06
CA VAL A 204 13.23 -7.48 19.27
C VAL A 204 13.49 -6.22 20.12
N SER A 205 12.76 -5.13 19.88
CA SER A 205 12.92 -3.89 20.65
C SER A 205 12.53 -4.05 22.13
N GLU A 206 11.47 -4.81 22.42
CA GLU A 206 11.04 -5.13 23.79
C GLU A 206 12.08 -5.99 24.52
N ALA A 207 12.66 -6.98 23.85
CA ALA A 207 13.73 -7.78 24.43
C ALA A 207 14.97 -6.91 24.75
N MET A 208 15.35 -6.02 23.83
CA MET A 208 16.48 -5.11 24.03
C MET A 208 16.26 -4.12 25.18
N THR A 209 15.03 -3.62 25.38
CA THR A 209 14.75 -2.69 26.48
C THR A 209 14.84 -3.38 27.84
N LEU A 210 14.38 -4.63 27.94
CA LEU A 210 14.48 -5.43 29.17
C LEU A 210 15.94 -5.79 29.48
N ASP A 211 16.73 -6.19 28.48
CA ASP A 211 18.17 -6.46 28.66
C ASP A 211 18.93 -5.19 29.09
N ALA A 212 18.60 -4.03 28.51
CA ALA A 212 19.20 -2.75 28.90
C ALA A 212 18.85 -2.37 30.35
N LEU A 213 17.61 -2.61 30.79
CA LEU A 213 17.21 -2.39 32.19
C LEU A 213 17.96 -3.33 33.14
N ALA A 214 18.06 -4.62 32.81
CA ALA A 214 18.82 -5.58 33.60
C ALA A 214 20.30 -5.16 33.74
N ALA A 215 20.93 -4.78 32.63
CA ALA A 215 22.32 -4.30 32.63
C ALA A 215 22.50 -3.07 33.53
N LYS A 216 21.53 -2.13 33.54
CA LYS A 216 21.55 -0.97 34.44
C LYS A 216 21.55 -1.40 35.90
N TYR A 217 20.65 -2.30 36.32
CA TYR A 217 20.60 -2.79 37.70
C TYR A 217 21.89 -3.50 38.14
N PHE A 218 22.50 -4.31 37.26
CA PHE A 218 23.79 -4.94 37.57
C PHE A 218 24.93 -3.93 37.67
N SER A 219 24.95 -2.90 36.82
CA SER A 219 25.95 -1.84 36.90
C SER A 219 25.85 -1.05 38.21
N GLU A 220 24.63 -0.81 38.69
CA GLU A 220 24.37 -0.12 39.95
C GLU A 220 24.76 -0.99 41.16
N ALA A 221 24.45 -2.28 41.13
CA ALA A 221 24.91 -3.23 42.14
C ALA A 221 26.45 -3.32 42.21
N ALA A 222 27.12 -3.37 41.06
CA ALA A 222 28.60 -3.38 40.99
C ALA A 222 29.20 -2.08 41.54
N ARG A 223 28.55 -0.93 41.28
CA ARG A 223 28.95 0.35 41.87
C ARG A 223 28.85 0.32 43.40
N ILE A 224 27.76 -0.21 43.95
CA ILE A 224 27.59 -0.34 45.41
C ILE A 224 28.66 -1.27 46.00
N GLU A 225 28.96 -2.38 45.33
CA GLU A 225 30.01 -3.32 45.76
C GLU A 225 31.40 -2.67 45.79
N SER A 226 31.73 -1.82 44.80
CA SER A 226 32.99 -1.07 44.82
C SER A 226 33.10 -0.02 45.94
N ILE A 227 31.96 0.47 46.45
CA ILE A 227 31.94 1.34 47.64
C ILE A 227 32.18 0.48 48.88
N TRP A 228 31.55 -0.70 48.92
CA TRP A 228 31.74 -1.68 50.00
C TRP A 228 33.19 -2.15 50.14
N ASP A 229 33.88 -2.46 49.03
CA ASP A 229 35.29 -2.86 49.05
C ASP A 229 36.20 -1.75 49.63
N ARG A 230 35.87 -0.48 49.36
CA ARG A 230 36.62 0.66 49.89
C ARG A 230 36.40 0.86 51.39
N GLU A 231 35.15 0.75 51.85
CA GLU A 231 34.84 0.91 53.28
C GLU A 231 35.31 -0.27 54.13
N THR A 232 35.34 -1.48 53.57
CA THR A 232 35.91 -2.65 54.28
C THR A 232 37.41 -2.54 54.45
N ALA A 233 38.14 -2.04 53.44
CA ALA A 233 39.56 -1.70 53.59
C ALA A 233 39.77 -0.63 54.68
N ARG A 234 38.93 0.40 54.71
CA ARG A 234 38.98 1.45 55.73
C ARG A 234 38.72 0.92 57.15
N LEU A 235 37.78 0.00 57.31
CA LEU A 235 37.53 -0.67 58.58
C LEU A 235 38.74 -1.47 59.06
N ALA A 236 39.40 -2.21 58.17
CA ALA A 236 40.61 -2.96 58.50
C ALA A 236 41.76 -2.02 58.93
N ASP A 237 41.90 -0.87 58.27
CA ASP A 237 42.89 0.16 58.65
C ASP A 237 42.58 0.74 60.05
N LEU A 238 41.31 1.03 60.35
CA LEU A 238 40.88 1.52 61.67
C LEU A 238 41.04 0.49 62.79
N GLU A 239 40.74 -0.80 62.53
CA GLU A 239 40.98 -1.89 63.48
C GLU A 239 42.48 -2.05 63.77
N ALA A 240 43.32 -1.95 62.75
CA ALA A 240 44.77 -1.97 62.91
C ALA A 240 45.27 -0.77 63.74
N GLU A 241 44.73 0.44 63.49
CA GLU A 241 45.05 1.64 64.29
C GLU A 241 44.60 1.46 65.76
N ALA A 242 43.39 0.97 65.99
CA ALA A 242 42.87 0.71 67.33
C ALA A 242 43.73 -0.31 68.08
N ALA A 243 44.18 -1.38 67.40
CA ALA A 243 45.07 -2.38 67.96
C ALA A 243 46.45 -1.81 68.33
N LEU A 244 47.00 -0.90 67.50
CA LEU A 244 48.26 -0.21 67.81
C LEU A 244 48.11 0.71 69.03
N VAL A 245 47.02 1.46 69.12
CA VAL A 245 46.73 2.35 70.27
C VAL A 245 46.51 1.53 71.56
N ALA A 246 45.78 0.43 71.48
CA ALA A 246 45.45 -0.41 72.64
C ALA A 246 46.67 -1.16 73.22
N ASN A 247 47.60 -1.60 72.38
CA ASN A 247 48.80 -2.30 72.83
C ASN A 247 49.91 -1.35 73.34
N GLY A 248 49.77 -0.04 73.11
CA GLY A 248 50.75 0.98 73.50
C GLY A 248 52.10 0.82 72.78
N PRO A 249 52.97 1.84 72.80
CA PRO A 249 54.35 1.66 72.33
C PRO A 249 55.06 0.67 73.25
N SER A 250 55.38 -0.52 72.75
CA SER A 250 56.36 -1.39 73.39
C SER A 250 57.73 -0.69 73.27
N LEU A 251 58.15 -0.05 74.35
CA LEU A 251 59.43 0.61 74.48
C LEU A 251 60.56 -0.40 74.24
N THR A 252 61.28 -0.24 73.13
CA THR A 252 62.63 -0.80 73.01
C THR A 252 63.56 0.26 72.44
N GLY A 253 64.43 0.78 73.31
CA GLY A 253 65.65 1.50 72.95
C GLY A 253 65.47 2.95 72.52
N ASP A 254 65.68 3.87 73.46
CA ASP A 254 66.32 5.17 73.26
C ASP A 254 65.70 6.09 72.18
N GLY A 255 64.55 6.70 72.50
CA GLY A 255 64.03 7.85 71.76
C GLY A 255 62.77 8.41 72.42
N GLU A 256 62.79 9.68 72.84
CA GLU A 256 61.66 10.41 73.41
C GLU A 256 60.44 10.37 72.46
N LEU A 257 59.53 9.42 72.70
CA LEU A 257 58.15 9.52 72.24
C LEU A 257 57.32 10.07 73.39
N SER A 258 56.70 11.23 73.17
CA SER A 258 55.64 11.74 74.04
C SER A 258 54.52 10.69 74.12
N ALA A 259 54.50 9.93 75.22
CA ALA A 259 53.42 8.99 75.48
C ALA A 259 52.12 9.78 75.60
N MET A 260 51.12 9.47 74.76
CA MET A 260 49.76 9.99 74.92
C MET A 260 49.30 9.75 76.35
N SER A 261 48.64 10.73 76.96
CA SER A 261 48.13 10.54 78.31
C SER A 261 47.06 9.45 78.33
N PRO A 262 46.87 8.72 79.45
CA PRO A 262 45.83 7.70 79.56
C PRO A 262 44.43 8.20 79.18
N ALA A 263 44.14 9.48 79.45
CA ALA A 263 42.89 10.13 79.09
C ALA A 263 42.76 10.34 77.57
N GLU A 264 43.85 10.68 76.88
CA GLU A 264 43.87 10.83 75.42
C GLU A 264 43.72 9.48 74.72
N THR A 265 44.35 8.43 75.24
CA THR A 265 44.18 7.05 74.70
C THR A 265 42.75 6.56 74.85
N ALA A 266 42.12 6.82 76.00
CA ALA A 266 40.73 6.43 76.24
C ALA A 266 39.77 7.18 75.30
N LEU A 267 39.96 8.49 75.12
CA LEU A 267 39.15 9.30 74.20
C LEU A 267 39.33 8.86 72.74
N ARG A 268 40.56 8.52 72.32
CA ARG A 268 40.83 8.02 70.96
C ARG A 268 40.14 6.67 70.72
N LEU A 269 40.20 5.75 71.67
CA LEU A 269 39.52 4.46 71.59
C LEU A 269 37.99 4.60 71.55
N GLU A 270 37.41 5.52 72.32
CA GLU A 270 35.97 5.80 72.27
C GLU A 270 35.55 6.35 70.89
N ASN A 271 36.32 7.30 70.34
CA ASN A 271 36.05 7.86 69.02
C ASN A 271 36.18 6.80 67.91
N LEU A 272 37.22 5.96 67.95
CA LEU A 272 37.38 4.84 67.02
C LEU A 272 36.22 3.83 67.15
N GLY A 273 35.77 3.53 68.36
CA GLY A 273 34.60 2.68 68.61
C GLY A 273 33.31 3.24 67.99
N ARG A 274 33.10 4.56 68.09
CA ARG A 274 31.96 5.24 67.47
C ARG A 274 32.04 5.18 65.93
N GLU A 275 33.20 5.51 65.34
CA GLU A 275 33.42 5.42 63.89
C GLU A 275 33.22 3.99 63.35
N MET A 276 33.75 2.96 64.04
CA MET A 276 33.52 1.56 63.64
C MET A 276 32.04 1.18 63.69
N THR A 277 31.29 1.67 64.69
CA THR A 277 29.85 1.40 64.81
C THR A 277 29.09 2.04 63.65
N GLU A 278 29.34 3.31 63.36
CA GLU A 278 28.74 4.03 62.22
C GLU A 278 29.05 3.35 60.88
N LEU A 279 30.30 2.94 60.67
CA LEU A 279 30.71 2.20 59.47
C LEU A 279 30.03 0.82 59.38
N SER A 280 29.81 0.14 60.51
CA SER A 280 29.12 -1.15 60.54
C SER A 280 27.64 -1.04 60.17
N GLU A 281 26.97 0.04 60.58
CA GLU A 281 25.59 0.34 60.21
C GLU A 281 25.49 0.71 58.73
N LEU A 282 26.39 1.57 58.26
CA LEU A 282 26.48 1.95 56.84
C LEU A 282 26.75 0.73 55.95
N ARG A 283 27.62 -0.19 56.39
CA ARG A 283 27.89 -1.47 55.73
C ARG A 283 26.63 -2.31 55.58
N ASN A 284 25.87 -2.50 56.67
CA ASN A 284 24.65 -3.29 56.63
C ASN A 284 23.60 -2.65 55.70
N GLY A 285 23.52 -1.31 55.67
CA GLY A 285 22.68 -0.57 54.72
C GLY A 285 23.05 -0.84 53.27
N LEU A 286 24.34 -0.70 52.91
CA LEU A 286 24.83 -0.92 51.54
C LEU A 286 24.66 -2.37 51.07
N VAL A 287 24.90 -3.36 51.94
CA VAL A 287 24.71 -4.78 51.61
C VAL A 287 23.24 -5.08 51.32
N ASN A 288 22.32 -4.54 52.13
CA ASN A 288 20.89 -4.71 51.91
C ASN A 288 20.45 -4.02 50.61
N GLN A 289 20.96 -2.83 50.30
CA GLN A 289 20.69 -2.12 49.06
C GLN A 289 21.24 -2.88 47.83
N ALA A 290 22.48 -3.37 47.87
CA ALA A 290 23.04 -4.17 46.77
C ALA A 290 22.23 -5.45 46.54
N ARG A 291 21.76 -6.09 47.62
CA ARG A 291 20.93 -7.29 47.54
C ARG A 291 19.56 -6.98 46.94
N SER A 292 18.94 -5.85 47.29
CA SER A 292 17.65 -5.44 46.72
C SER A 292 17.79 -5.14 45.22
N GLU A 293 18.82 -4.41 44.80
CA GLU A 293 19.04 -4.09 43.38
C GLU A 293 19.33 -5.35 42.55
N ARG A 294 20.16 -6.28 43.06
CA ARG A 294 20.39 -7.57 42.39
C ARG A 294 19.10 -8.40 42.30
N SER A 295 18.25 -8.35 43.32
CA SER A 295 16.97 -9.06 43.29
C SER A 295 16.00 -8.45 42.28
N ALA A 296 15.95 -7.12 42.17
CA ALA A 296 15.18 -6.40 41.17
C ALA A 296 15.64 -6.74 39.75
N GLY A 297 16.96 -6.71 39.50
CA GLY A 297 17.53 -7.11 38.21
C GLY A 297 17.23 -8.56 37.84
N LYS A 298 17.28 -9.50 38.80
CA LYS A 298 16.90 -10.90 38.58
C LYS A 298 15.42 -11.07 38.26
N LEU A 299 14.55 -10.31 38.92
CA LEU A 299 13.10 -10.37 38.68
C LEU A 299 12.77 -9.89 37.26
N GLN A 300 13.36 -8.76 36.84
CA GLN A 300 13.25 -8.24 35.48
C GLN A 300 13.74 -9.25 34.41
N LEU A 301 14.88 -9.90 34.65
CA LEU A 301 15.39 -10.97 33.78
C LEU A 301 14.44 -12.18 33.71
N SER A 302 13.84 -12.56 34.83
CA SER A 302 12.88 -13.67 34.87
C SER A 302 11.60 -13.35 34.12
N GLU A 303 11.11 -12.10 34.20
CA GLU A 303 9.96 -11.61 33.44
C GLU A 303 10.26 -11.56 31.95
N ALA A 304 11.45 -11.08 31.56
CA ALA A 304 11.92 -11.09 30.17
C ALA A 304 11.96 -12.51 29.60
N ARG A 305 12.51 -13.45 30.37
CA ARG A 305 12.58 -14.87 29.97
C ARG A 305 11.20 -15.52 29.86
N ALA A 306 10.30 -15.24 30.80
CA ALA A 306 8.92 -15.73 30.75
C ALA A 306 8.12 -15.14 29.57
N GLY A 307 8.40 -13.89 29.19
CA GLY A 307 7.85 -13.26 27.99
C GLY A 307 8.31 -13.94 26.70
N LEU A 308 9.60 -14.31 26.63
CA LEU A 308 10.17 -15.08 25.52
C LEU A 308 9.58 -16.49 25.42
N GLU A 309 9.43 -17.20 26.55
CA GLU A 309 8.86 -18.57 26.56
C GLU A 309 7.36 -18.62 26.24
N LYS A 310 6.59 -17.58 26.60
CA LYS A 310 5.17 -17.48 26.23
C LYS A 310 4.95 -17.03 24.79
N SER A 311 5.99 -16.56 24.10
CA SER A 311 5.89 -16.22 22.69
C SER A 311 5.76 -17.52 21.87
N PRO A 312 4.72 -17.70 21.04
CA PRO A 312 4.47 -18.93 20.29
C PRO A 312 5.45 -19.14 19.12
N SER A 313 6.71 -18.72 19.26
CA SER A 313 7.77 -18.82 18.26
C SER A 313 8.56 -20.13 18.32
N SER A 314 7.97 -21.23 18.81
CA SER A 314 8.32 -22.52 18.20
C SER A 314 7.61 -22.62 16.85
N ILE A 315 8.06 -21.79 15.89
CA ILE A 315 8.09 -22.25 14.52
C ILE A 315 9.09 -23.40 14.55
N GLN A 316 8.60 -24.59 14.90
CA GLN A 316 9.28 -25.81 14.57
C GLN A 316 9.39 -25.77 13.05
N PHE A 317 10.56 -25.39 12.54
CA PHE A 317 10.95 -25.78 11.20
C PHE A 317 10.93 -27.31 11.23
N GLY A 318 9.78 -27.87 10.85
CA GLY A 318 9.65 -29.29 10.60
C GLY A 318 10.69 -29.63 9.56
N ASN A 319 11.78 -30.25 10.01
CA ASN A 319 12.73 -30.95 9.17
C ASN A 319 12.00 -32.17 8.58
N THR A 320 11.11 -31.91 7.62
CA THR A 320 10.54 -32.92 6.71
C THR A 320 11.02 -32.60 5.30
N ILE A 321 12.32 -32.40 5.13
CA ILE A 321 12.98 -32.72 3.86
C ILE A 321 13.28 -34.21 3.93
N SER A 322 12.24 -35.03 3.70
CA SER A 322 12.45 -36.43 3.32
C SER A 322 13.05 -36.39 1.92
N ALA A 323 14.33 -36.70 1.83
CA ALA A 323 15.03 -36.93 0.58
C ALA A 323 14.39 -38.16 -0.10
N GLY A 324 13.39 -37.93 -0.94
CA GLY A 324 12.91 -38.89 -1.93
C GLY A 324 13.94 -39.01 -3.05
N THR A 325 15.02 -39.74 -2.80
CA THR A 325 15.90 -40.27 -3.86
C THR A 325 15.27 -41.54 -4.41
N ASP A 326 14.23 -41.40 -5.23
CA ASP A 326 13.84 -42.46 -6.16
C ASP A 326 14.78 -42.40 -7.36
N ALA A 327 15.86 -43.18 -7.27
CA ALA A 327 16.69 -43.50 -8.43
C ALA A 327 15.93 -44.48 -9.32
N PRO A 328 15.72 -44.20 -10.61
CA PRO A 328 15.16 -45.18 -11.53
C PRO A 328 16.18 -46.30 -11.78
N SER A 329 15.78 -47.54 -11.48
CA SER A 329 16.51 -48.75 -11.84
C SER A 329 16.76 -48.82 -13.35
N PRO A 330 17.95 -49.23 -13.82
CA PRO A 330 18.18 -49.51 -15.22
C PRO A 330 17.62 -50.90 -15.54
N LEU A 331 16.56 -50.96 -16.33
CA LEU A 331 16.16 -52.19 -17.02
C LEU A 331 16.94 -52.28 -18.33
N CYS A 332 17.90 -53.20 -18.36
CA CYS A 332 18.34 -53.88 -19.57
C CYS A 332 17.41 -55.07 -19.83
N ASP A 333 17.31 -55.40 -21.13
CA ASP A 333 16.72 -56.57 -21.80
C ASP A 333 15.20 -56.59 -22.03
#